data_AF-A0A836RF85-F1
#
_entry.id   AF-A0A836RF85-F1
#
_cell.length_a   1.000
_cell.length_b   1.000
_cell.length_c   1.000
_cell.angle_alpha   90.00
_cell.angle_beta   90.00
_cell.angle_gamma   90.00
#
_symmetry.space_group_name_H-M   'P 1'
#
loop_
_entity.id
_entity.type
_entity.pdbx_description
1 polymer ?
#
loop_
_entity_poly.entity_id
_entity_poly.type
_entity_poly.pdbx_seq_one_letter_code
_entity_poly.pdbx_strand_id
1 'polypeptide(L)'
;MKLKGKAIKTKYWLPGEDIYTYLLYIADRIAKDGDIIVISEKALAVAQKRLIDESKIKPSLFSIIMTFILMRIFWAYILGPLCRFKLKTINFLRKYPIKEGAVHKQICIKIAGPLQALKHYSEGGIDLT
;
A
#
# COMPACT_ATOMS: atom_id res chain seq x y z
N MET A 1 28.81 10.55 1.39
CA MET A 1 28.88 9.16 1.89
C MET A 1 28.16 8.25 0.91
N LYS A 2 28.80 7.19 0.39
CA LYS A 2 28.20 6.29 -0.61
C LYS A 2 27.70 5.03 0.09
N LEU A 3 26.38 4.90 0.25
CA LEU A 3 25.75 3.70 0.82
C LEU A 3 25.71 2.58 -0.23
N LYS A 4 25.92 1.34 0.21
CA LYS A 4 25.73 0.13 -0.61
C LYS A 4 24.58 -0.68 -0.02
N GLY A 5 23.56 -0.95 -0.82
CA GLY A 5 22.44 -1.81 -0.42
C GLY A 5 22.68 -3.27 -0.80
N LYS A 6 22.30 -4.19 0.09
CA LYS A 6 22.27 -5.63 -0.19
C LYS A 6 20.88 -6.17 0.15
N ALA A 7 20.17 -6.71 -0.84
CA ALA A 7 18.90 -7.38 -0.61
C ALA A 7 19.13 -8.74 0.06
N ILE A 8 18.39 -9.01 1.13
CA ILE A 8 18.49 -10.24 1.90
C ILE A 8 17.24 -11.06 1.67
N LYS A 9 17.42 -12.30 1.21
CA LYS A 9 16.31 -13.24 1.02
C LYS A 9 15.88 -13.77 2.38
N THR A 10 14.60 -13.58 2.71
CA THR A 10 13.98 -14.08 3.93
C THR A 10 12.82 -15.02 3.58
N LYS A 11 12.28 -15.72 4.58
CA LYS A 11 10.99 -16.42 4.43
C LYS A 11 9.86 -15.39 4.30
N TYR A 12 8.69 -15.84 3.86
CA TYR A 12 7.46 -15.04 3.99
C TYR A 12 7.14 -14.81 5.46
N TRP A 13 6.75 -13.59 5.80
CA TRP A 13 6.34 -13.22 7.15
C TRP A 13 4.85 -13.47 7.28
N LEU A 14 4.47 -14.23 8.30
CA LEU A 14 3.07 -14.56 8.56
C LEU A 14 2.53 -13.77 9.76
N PRO A 15 1.21 -13.54 9.84
CA PRO A 15 0.61 -12.82 10.95
C PRO A 15 0.87 -13.49 12.30
N GLY A 16 1.46 -12.76 13.24
CA GLY A 16 1.77 -13.24 14.58
C GLY A 16 3.10 -13.97 14.75
N GLU A 17 3.94 -14.04 13.72
CA GLU A 17 5.29 -14.58 13.89
C GLU A 17 6.19 -13.63 14.69
N ASP A 18 7.11 -14.21 15.48
CA ASP A 18 8.18 -13.45 16.12
C ASP A 18 9.26 -13.06 15.10
N ILE A 19 9.00 -11.95 14.43
CA ILE A 19 9.92 -11.38 13.45
C ILE A 19 11.15 -10.74 14.09
N TYR A 20 11.10 -10.31 15.35
CA TYR A 20 12.23 -9.62 15.98
C TYR A 20 13.37 -10.59 16.23
N THR A 21 13.06 -11.75 16.82
CA THR A 21 14.04 -12.83 17.02
C THR A 21 14.60 -13.31 15.68
N TYR A 22 13.74 -13.46 14.67
CA TYR A 22 14.17 -13.85 13.32
C TYR A 22 15.09 -12.81 12.66
N LEU A 23 14.79 -11.51 12.80
CA LEU A 23 15.60 -10.42 12.28
C LEU A 23 16.96 -10.35 12.98
N LEU A 24 16.99 -10.47 14.31
CA LEU A 24 18.24 -10.51 15.09
C LEU A 24 19.11 -11.69 14.65
N TYR A 25 18.53 -12.87 14.50
CA TYR A 25 19.23 -14.06 14.01
C TYR A 25 19.84 -13.87 12.62
N ILE A 26 19.12 -13.18 11.71
CA ILE A 26 19.67 -12.86 10.39
C ILE A 26 20.79 -11.82 10.53
N ALA A 27 20.52 -10.71 11.22
CA ALA A 27 21.42 -9.57 11.35
C ALA A 27 22.78 -9.99 11.91
N ASP A 28 22.80 -10.83 12.95
CA ASP A 28 24.02 -11.36 13.57
C ASP A 28 24.94 -12.07 12.56
N ARG A 29 24.37 -12.66 11.50
CA ARG A 29 25.13 -13.41 10.49
C ARG A 29 25.62 -12.57 9.31
N ILE A 30 25.03 -11.39 9.09
CA ILE A 30 25.24 -10.63 7.84
C ILE A 30 25.64 -9.18 8.05
N ALA A 31 25.25 -8.57 9.17
CA ALA A 31 25.44 -7.15 9.45
C ALA A 31 26.71 -6.95 10.28
N LYS A 32 27.32 -5.79 10.11
CA LYS A 32 28.44 -5.32 10.92
C LYS A 32 28.05 -4.07 11.68
N ASP A 33 28.81 -3.75 12.71
CA ASP A 33 28.62 -2.52 13.45
C ASP A 33 28.65 -1.30 12.52
N GLY A 34 27.61 -0.47 12.63
CA GLY A 34 27.41 0.70 11.76
C GLY A 34 26.56 0.43 10.51
N ASP A 35 26.20 -0.81 10.20
CA ASP A 35 25.23 -1.11 9.14
C ASP A 35 23.80 -0.70 9.53
N ILE A 36 22.99 -0.42 8.52
CA ILE A 36 21.58 -0.02 8.69
C ILE A 36 20.68 -1.12 8.14
N ILE A 37 19.76 -1.60 8.98
CA ILE A 37 18.73 -2.57 8.58
C ILE A 37 17.50 -1.81 8.10
N VAL A 38 17.09 -2.06 6.86
CA VAL A 38 15.88 -1.47 6.26
C VAL A 38 14.81 -2.55 6.13
N ILE A 39 13.64 -2.29 6.70
CA ILE A 39 12.51 -3.23 6.72
C ILE A 39 11.32 -2.57 6.02
N SER A 40 10.58 -3.34 5.22
CA SER A 40 9.33 -2.87 4.61
C SER A 40 8.25 -2.69 5.68
N GLU A 41 7.59 -1.54 5.68
CA GLU A 41 6.42 -1.27 6.53
C GLU A 41 5.31 -2.33 6.34
N LYS A 42 5.09 -2.77 5.10
CA LYS A 42 4.12 -3.83 4.77
C LYS A 42 4.45 -5.13 5.47
N ALA A 43 5.71 -5.57 5.42
CA ALA A 43 6.13 -6.82 6.06
C ALA A 43 5.91 -6.76 7.58
N LEU A 44 6.28 -5.63 8.19
CA LEU A 44 6.04 -5.37 9.61
C LEU A 44 4.53 -5.38 9.95
N ALA A 45 3.70 -4.75 9.11
CA ALA A 45 2.25 -4.72 9.30
C ALA A 45 1.61 -6.12 9.23
N VAL A 46 2.07 -6.97 8.29
CA VAL A 46 1.63 -8.37 8.21
C VAL A 46 1.95 -9.11 9.52
N ALA A 47 3.22 -9.07 9.95
CA ALA A 47 3.67 -9.74 11.17
C ALA A 47 2.91 -9.27 12.41
N GLN A 48 2.60 -7.97 12.49
CA GLN A 48 1.84 -7.35 13.58
C GLN A 48 0.31 -7.57 13.48
N LYS A 49 -0.15 -8.45 12.58
CA LYS A 49 -1.59 -8.76 12.37
C LYS A 49 -2.43 -7.52 12.00
N ARG A 50 -1.85 -6.54 11.31
CA ARG A 50 -2.55 -5.32 10.83
C ARG A 50 -3.19 -5.51 9.45
N LEU A 51 -3.64 -6.73 9.16
CA LEU A 51 -4.35 -7.04 7.92
C LEU A 51 -5.84 -6.75 8.10
N ILE A 52 -6.47 -6.20 7.06
CA ILE A 52 -7.89 -5.89 7.04
C ILE A 52 -8.55 -6.76 5.98
N ASP A 53 -9.60 -7.46 6.37
CA ASP A 53 -10.43 -8.22 5.44
C ASP A 53 -11.47 -7.30 4.80
N GLU A 54 -11.14 -6.80 3.60
CA GLU A 54 -11.99 -5.89 2.84
C GLU A 54 -13.34 -6.51 2.46
N SER A 55 -13.42 -7.85 2.36
CA SER A 55 -14.68 -8.53 1.97
C SER A 55 -15.82 -8.31 2.97
N LYS A 56 -15.48 -7.98 4.22
CA LYS A 56 -16.45 -7.72 5.30
C LYS A 56 -16.89 -6.26 5.37
N ILE A 57 -16.34 -5.39 4.52
CA ILE A 57 -16.62 -3.96 4.55
C ILE A 57 -17.67 -3.60 3.49
N LYS A 58 -18.76 -2.98 3.93
CA LYS A 58 -19.78 -2.43 3.03
C LYS A 58 -19.38 -1.00 2.63
N PRO A 59 -19.23 -0.70 1.32
CA PRO A 59 -18.92 0.66 0.88
C PRO A 59 -20.14 1.56 1.05
N SER A 60 -19.92 2.81 1.46
CA SER A 60 -20.98 3.84 1.44
C SER A 60 -21.23 4.35 0.02
N LEU A 61 -22.41 4.93 -0.21
CA LEU A 61 -22.72 5.60 -1.48
C LEU A 61 -21.69 6.70 -1.77
N PHE A 62 -21.24 7.42 -0.73
CA PHE A 62 -20.19 8.42 -0.84
C PHE A 62 -18.88 7.82 -1.36
N SER A 63 -18.42 6.69 -0.80
CA SER A 63 -17.20 6.02 -1.28
C SER A 63 -17.33 5.52 -2.71
N ILE A 64 -18.51 5.04 -3.13
CA ILE A 64 -18.76 4.62 -4.51
C ILE A 64 -18.64 5.81 -5.47
N ILE A 65 -19.33 6.90 -5.17
CA ILE A 65 -19.31 8.14 -5.97
C ILE A 65 -17.88 8.69 -6.04
N MET A 66 -17.20 8.77 -4.88
CA MET A 66 -15.84 9.25 -4.80
C MET A 66 -14.90 8.38 -5.64
N THR A 67 -14.97 7.06 -5.53
CA THR A 67 -14.14 6.15 -6.34
C THR A 67 -14.37 6.35 -7.83
N PHE A 68 -15.63 6.47 -8.28
CA PHE A 68 -15.93 6.70 -9.69
C PHE A 68 -15.38 8.04 -10.18
N ILE A 69 -15.76 9.14 -9.53
CA ILE A 69 -15.38 10.49 -9.96
C ILE A 69 -13.87 10.65 -9.90
N LEU A 70 -13.26 10.24 -8.79
CA LEU A 70 -11.85 10.51 -8.57
C LEU A 70 -10.98 9.61 -9.43
N MET A 71 -11.21 8.30 -9.45
CA MET A 71 -10.32 7.37 -10.17
C MET A 71 -10.58 7.41 -11.68
N ARG A 72 -11.84 7.24 -12.09
CA ARG A 72 -12.19 7.10 -13.51
C ARG A 72 -12.29 8.42 -14.25
N ILE A 73 -12.58 9.54 -13.58
CA ILE A 73 -12.69 10.85 -14.23
C ILE A 73 -11.44 11.68 -13.94
N PHE A 74 -11.27 12.11 -12.69
CA PHE A 74 -10.25 13.10 -12.33
C PHE A 74 -8.82 12.59 -12.58
N TRP A 75 -8.48 11.40 -12.06
CA TRP A 75 -7.16 10.83 -12.27
C TRP A 75 -6.94 10.32 -13.69
N ALA A 76 -7.94 9.71 -14.33
CA ALA A 76 -7.76 9.15 -15.66
C ALA A 76 -7.66 10.20 -16.76
N TYR A 77 -8.42 11.30 -16.68
CA TYR A 77 -8.53 12.27 -17.77
C TYR A 77 -7.87 13.61 -17.49
N ILE A 78 -7.68 13.99 -16.21
CA ILE A 78 -7.10 15.28 -15.85
C ILE A 78 -5.68 15.09 -15.32
N LEU A 79 -5.54 14.47 -14.14
CA LEU A 79 -4.24 14.36 -13.47
C LEU A 79 -3.30 13.38 -14.19
N GLY A 80 -3.78 12.27 -14.72
CA GLY A 80 -2.96 11.28 -15.40
C GLY A 80 -2.18 11.88 -16.58
N PRO A 81 -2.85 12.56 -17.54
CA PRO A 81 -2.18 13.28 -18.60
C PRO A 81 -1.26 14.41 -18.11
N LEU A 82 -1.72 15.20 -17.12
CA LEU A 82 -0.95 16.31 -16.56
C LEU A 82 0.36 15.83 -15.90
N CYS A 83 0.30 14.69 -15.21
CA CYS A 83 1.44 14.02 -14.58
C CYS A 83 2.20 13.08 -15.55
N ARG A 84 1.86 13.09 -16.85
CA ARG A 84 2.52 12.30 -17.91
C ARG A 84 2.53 10.79 -17.63
N PHE A 85 1.43 10.26 -17.10
CA PHE A 85 1.29 8.82 -16.89
C PHE A 85 1.33 8.07 -18.21
N LYS A 86 1.88 6.85 -18.17
CA LYS A 86 1.83 5.93 -19.32
C LYS A 86 0.37 5.68 -19.67
N LEU A 87 0.08 5.60 -20.97
CA LEU A 87 -1.28 5.35 -21.47
C LEU A 87 -1.90 4.08 -20.88
N LYS A 88 -1.07 3.06 -20.62
CA LYS A 88 -1.48 1.83 -19.91
C LYS A 88 -2.08 2.14 -18.53
N THR A 89 -1.43 2.97 -17.73
CA THR A 89 -1.91 3.38 -16.40
C THR A 89 -3.21 4.17 -16.50
N ILE A 90 -3.28 5.12 -17.44
CA ILE A 90 -4.50 5.89 -17.68
C ILE A 90 -5.67 4.96 -18.05
N ASN A 91 -5.44 4.00 -18.93
CA ASN A 91 -6.47 3.03 -19.33
C ASN A 91 -6.92 2.13 -18.16
N PHE A 92 -6.01 1.77 -17.24
CA PHE A 92 -6.41 1.09 -16.01
C PHE A 92 -7.28 1.97 -15.12
N LEU A 93 -6.93 3.25 -14.94
CA LEU A 93 -7.74 4.19 -14.16
C LEU A 93 -9.15 4.36 -14.74
N ARG A 94 -9.29 4.42 -16.08
CA ARG A 94 -10.61 4.45 -16.76
C ARG A 94 -11.46 3.22 -16.44
N LYS A 95 -10.82 2.06 -16.31
CA LYS A 95 -11.46 0.76 -16.02
C LYS A 95 -11.42 0.40 -14.53
N TYR A 96 -11.08 1.33 -13.65
CA TYR A 96 -10.83 1.05 -12.24
C TYR A 96 -12.04 0.37 -11.57
N PRO A 97 -11.86 -0.74 -10.84
CA PRO A 97 -12.97 -1.50 -10.26
C PRO A 97 -13.71 -0.67 -9.20
N ILE A 98 -14.99 -0.37 -9.43
CA ILE A 98 -15.75 0.52 -8.54
C ILE A 98 -16.09 -0.19 -7.23
N LYS A 99 -16.46 -1.48 -7.26
CA LYS A 99 -16.91 -2.19 -6.06
C LYS A 99 -15.77 -2.33 -5.06
N GLU A 100 -14.69 -2.95 -5.50
CA GLU A 100 -13.47 -3.19 -4.74
C GLU A 100 -12.81 -1.87 -4.36
N GLY A 101 -12.70 -0.94 -5.30
CA GLY A 101 -12.14 0.39 -5.06
C GLY A 101 -12.92 1.23 -4.06
N ALA A 102 -14.26 1.15 -4.05
CA ALA A 102 -15.08 1.85 -3.07
C ALA A 102 -14.92 1.27 -1.66
N VAL A 103 -14.75 -0.05 -1.56
CA VAL A 103 -14.45 -0.72 -0.28
C VAL A 103 -13.10 -0.24 0.26
N HIS A 104 -12.07 -0.27 -0.59
CA HIS A 104 -10.74 0.19 -0.23
C HIS A 104 -10.76 1.67 0.21
N LYS A 105 -11.35 2.57 -0.61
CA LYS A 105 -11.48 3.98 -0.24
C LYS A 105 -12.27 4.21 1.04
N GLN A 106 -13.30 3.40 1.30
CA GLN A 106 -14.06 3.47 2.56
C GLN A 106 -13.16 3.19 3.78
N ILE A 107 -12.23 2.24 3.67
CA ILE A 107 -11.26 1.91 4.72
C ILE A 107 -10.25 3.03 4.87
N CYS A 108 -9.68 3.52 3.75
CA CYS A 108 -8.69 4.58 3.76
C CYS A 108 -9.24 5.88 4.36
N ILE A 109 -10.49 6.24 4.06
CA ILE A 109 -11.16 7.39 4.70
C ILE A 109 -11.26 7.19 6.22
N LYS A 110 -11.59 5.98 6.68
CA LYS A 110 -11.78 5.68 8.10
C LYS A 110 -10.47 5.70 8.89
N ILE A 111 -9.38 5.20 8.31
CA ILE A 111 -8.10 5.00 9.01
C ILE A 111 -7.14 6.17 8.77
N ALA A 112 -6.96 6.57 7.52
CA ALA A 112 -5.95 7.56 7.11
C ALA A 112 -6.55 8.95 6.82
N GLY A 113 -7.88 9.05 6.77
CA GLY A 113 -8.60 10.29 6.52
C GLY A 113 -8.88 10.55 5.04
N PRO A 114 -9.77 11.51 4.74
CA PRO A 114 -10.29 11.74 3.40
C PRO A 114 -9.20 12.16 2.42
N LEU A 115 -8.24 13.00 2.82
CA LEU A 115 -7.17 13.49 1.94
C LEU A 115 -6.26 12.36 1.44
N GLN A 116 -5.97 11.37 2.28
CA GLN A 116 -5.14 10.23 1.88
C GLN A 116 -5.90 9.31 0.91
N ALA A 117 -7.20 9.12 1.13
CA ALA A 117 -8.06 8.38 0.21
C ALA A 117 -8.24 9.05 -1.15
N LEU A 118 -7.84 10.33 -1.34
CA LEU A 118 -7.96 10.98 -2.64
C LEU A 118 -6.88 10.54 -3.65
N LYS A 119 -5.81 9.93 -3.17
CA LYS A 119 -4.71 9.50 -4.03
C LYS A 119 -5.16 8.29 -4.88
N HIS A 120 -4.53 8.15 -6.04
CA HIS A 120 -4.68 6.95 -6.88
C HIS A 120 -3.72 5.82 -6.46
N TYR A 121 -2.73 6.15 -5.63
CA TYR A 121 -1.72 5.24 -5.10
C TYR A 121 -1.34 5.68 -3.68
N SER A 122 -0.91 4.75 -2.83
CA SER A 122 -0.48 5.01 -1.46
C SER A 122 -1.53 5.79 -0.67
N GLU A 123 -2.67 5.13 -0.41
CA GLU A 123 -3.83 5.69 0.30
C GLU A 123 -3.60 5.74 1.83
N GLY A 124 -2.45 6.28 2.25
CA GLY A 124 -2.06 6.38 3.65
C GLY A 124 -1.33 5.16 4.21
N GLY A 125 -0.53 4.47 3.37
CA GLY A 125 0.21 3.26 3.77
C GLY A 125 -0.65 1.98 3.79
N ILE A 126 -1.94 2.11 3.47
CA ILE A 126 -2.84 0.98 3.28
C ILE A 126 -2.67 0.51 1.84
N ASP A 127 -2.27 -0.73 1.69
CA ASP A 127 -2.03 -1.35 0.40
C ASP A 127 -2.89 -2.60 0.24
N LEU A 128 -3.31 -2.84 -1.00
CA LEU A 128 -3.86 -4.12 -1.42
C LEU A 128 -2.73 -5.14 -1.57
N THR A 129 -3.01 -6.39 -1.20
CA THR A 129 -2.12 -7.55 -1.38
C THR A 129 -2.70 -8.44 -2.46
#